data_AF-A0A8J3WDV1-F1
#
_entry.id   AF-A0A8J3WDV1-F1
#
_cell.length_a   1.000
_cell.length_b   1.000
_cell.length_c   1.000
_cell.angle_alpha   90.00
_cell.angle_beta   90.00
_cell.angle_gamma   90.00
#
_symmetry.space_group_name_H-M   'P 1'
#
loop_
_entity.id
_entity.type
_entity.pdbx_description
1 polymer ?
#
loop_
_entity_poly.entity_id
_entity_poly.type
_entity_poly.pdbx_seq_one_letter_code
_entity_poly.pdbx_strand_id
1 'polypeptide(L)'
;METHASSQNSVPVLSREEAAAALREVEQVQATLRATPMPMWYPVAIALLSAASPLSVLLPQPAGAVVSVALVAGIVVAMRVFLDRSGIVSRGDRRQVVVMSLAALFLVGLMAGATVLDVRYGLEWGWGVSAAVNAVVMFTLTLYCRRPSRKSA
;
A
#
# COMPACT_ATOMS: atom_id res chain seq x y z
N MET A 1 41.56 -32.97 27.41
CA MET A 1 41.74 -31.67 26.75
C MET A 1 41.01 -31.78 25.43
N GLU A 2 39.84 -31.15 25.37
CA GLU A 2 38.82 -31.36 24.35
C GLU A 2 39.22 -30.72 23.02
N THR A 3 39.15 -31.51 21.97
CA THR A 3 39.26 -31.10 20.57
C THR A 3 37.99 -30.36 20.17
N HIS A 4 38.04 -29.03 20.13
CA HIS A 4 37.03 -28.24 19.42
C HIS A 4 37.17 -28.50 17.92
N ALA A 5 36.46 -29.52 17.43
CA ALA A 5 36.22 -29.70 16.01
C ALA A 5 35.41 -28.49 15.54
N SER A 6 36.07 -27.64 14.76
CA SER A 6 35.43 -26.58 13.99
C SER A 6 34.30 -27.20 13.16
N SER A 7 33.07 -27.02 13.61
CA SER A 7 31.87 -27.25 12.80
C SER A 7 31.92 -26.28 11.62
N GLN A 8 32.61 -26.70 10.55
CA GLN A 8 32.50 -26.11 9.23
C GLN A 8 31.03 -26.19 8.85
N ASN A 9 30.32 -25.07 9.01
CA ASN A 9 29.10 -24.78 8.27
C ASN A 9 29.49 -24.66 6.79
N SER A 10 29.73 -25.79 6.13
CA SER A 10 29.85 -25.88 4.69
C SER A 10 28.47 -25.61 4.11
N VAL A 11 28.23 -24.35 3.73
CA VAL A 11 27.11 -24.00 2.86
C VAL A 11 27.23 -24.91 1.64
N PRO A 12 26.27 -25.81 1.38
CA PRO A 12 26.35 -26.73 0.26
C PRO A 12 26.43 -25.88 -1.02
N VAL A 13 27.54 -26.01 -1.75
CA VAL A 13 27.69 -25.39 -3.06
C VAL A 13 26.78 -26.16 -4.01
N LEU A 14 25.52 -25.72 -4.11
CA LEU A 14 24.52 -26.26 -5.02
C LEU A 14 25.06 -26.21 -6.44
N SER A 15 24.92 -27.33 -7.17
CA SER A 15 25.23 -27.34 -8.60
C SER A 15 24.32 -26.35 -9.34
N ARG A 16 24.78 -25.82 -10.48
CA ARG A 16 23.98 -24.85 -11.27
C ARG A 16 22.59 -25.39 -11.62
N GLU A 17 22.47 -26.70 -11.81
CA GLU A 17 21.21 -27.37 -12.13
C GLU A 17 20.27 -27.43 -10.92
N GLU A 18 20.78 -27.75 -9.73
CA GLU A 18 20.01 -27.74 -8.48
C GLU A 18 19.57 -26.32 -8.11
N ALA A 19 20.42 -25.31 -8.30
CA ALA A 19 20.06 -23.91 -8.10
C ALA A 19 18.94 -23.47 -9.07
N ALA A 20 18.99 -23.90 -10.34
CA ALA A 20 17.96 -23.60 -11.34
C ALA A 20 16.65 -24.37 -11.09
N ALA A 21 16.71 -25.56 -10.52
CA ALA A 21 15.53 -26.31 -10.10
C ALA A 21 14.85 -25.66 -8.89
N ALA A 22 15.63 -25.30 -7.86
CA ALA A 22 15.13 -24.61 -6.67
C ALA A 22 14.51 -23.24 -7.01
N LEU A 23 15.10 -22.48 -7.94
CA LEU A 23 14.53 -21.22 -8.41
C LEU A 23 13.18 -21.42 -9.12
N ARG A 24 13.06 -22.45 -9.97
CA ARG A 24 11.79 -22.77 -10.65
C ARG A 24 10.70 -23.18 -9.68
N GLU A 25 11.05 -23.94 -8.64
CA GLU A 25 10.11 -24.33 -7.59
C GLU A 25 9.62 -23.12 -6.79
N VAL A 26 10.54 -22.22 -6.40
CA VAL A 26 10.18 -20.94 -5.76
C VAL A 26 9.32 -20.07 -6.66
N GLU A 27 9.60 -20.01 -7.97
CA GLU A 27 8.77 -19.28 -8.95
C GLU A 27 7.37 -19.90 -9.08
N GLN A 28 7.24 -21.22 -9.09
CA GLN A 28 5.94 -21.92 -9.13
C GLN A 28 5.12 -21.68 -7.87
N VAL A 29 5.75 -21.75 -6.70
CA VAL A 29 5.10 -21.45 -5.41
C VAL A 29 4.69 -19.98 -5.36
N GLN A 30 5.56 -19.06 -5.77
CA GLN A 30 5.22 -17.64 -5.88
C GLN A 30 4.10 -17.37 -6.88
N ALA A 31 4.07 -18.04 -8.03
CA ALA A 31 3.02 -17.91 -9.02
C ALA A 31 1.67 -18.36 -8.45
N THR A 32 1.66 -19.45 -7.68
CA THR A 32 0.47 -19.98 -7.00
C THR A 32 -0.02 -19.04 -5.90
N LEU A 33 0.90 -18.48 -5.10
CA LEU A 33 0.56 -17.52 -4.06
C LEU A 33 0.06 -16.17 -4.64
N ARG A 34 0.68 -15.69 -5.71
CA ARG A 34 0.22 -14.49 -6.46
C ARG A 34 -1.15 -14.68 -7.11
N ALA A 35 -1.55 -15.92 -7.40
CA ALA A 35 -2.87 -16.23 -7.93
C ALA A 35 -3.99 -16.10 -6.89
N THR A 36 -3.67 -15.93 -5.60
CA THR A 36 -4.70 -15.72 -4.57
C THR A 36 -5.32 -14.33 -4.75
N PRO A 37 -6.58 -14.22 -5.20
CA PRO A 37 -7.18 -12.94 -5.47
C PRO A 37 -7.34 -12.18 -4.16
N MET A 38 -6.88 -10.93 -4.14
CA MET A 38 -7.06 -10.06 -2.99
C MET A 38 -8.56 -9.95 -2.65
N PRO A 39 -8.97 -10.15 -1.38
CA PRO A 39 -10.36 -10.18 -1.02
C PRO A 39 -11.02 -8.80 -1.18
N MET A 40 -12.26 -8.78 -1.66
CA MET A 40 -12.99 -7.54 -2.00
C MET A 40 -13.21 -6.57 -0.83
N TRP A 41 -13.15 -7.04 0.41
CA TRP A 41 -13.26 -6.17 1.57
C TRP A 41 -12.06 -5.21 1.70
N TYR A 42 -10.89 -5.57 1.17
CA TYR A 42 -9.68 -4.77 1.31
C TYR A 42 -9.77 -3.39 0.62
N PRO A 43 -10.12 -3.27 -0.67
CA PRO A 43 -10.27 -1.96 -1.31
C PRO A 43 -11.37 -1.11 -0.66
N VAL A 44 -12.44 -1.74 -0.16
CA VAL A 44 -13.50 -1.06 0.59
C VAL A 44 -12.96 -0.51 1.91
N ALA A 45 -12.23 -1.31 2.67
CA ALA A 45 -11.63 -0.90 3.94
C ALA A 45 -10.63 0.24 3.76
N ILE A 46 -9.77 0.19 2.74
CA ILE A 46 -8.82 1.27 2.43
C ILE A 46 -9.54 2.56 2.00
N ALA A 47 -10.58 2.45 1.18
CA ALA A 47 -11.38 3.61 0.78
C ALA A 47 -12.05 4.28 1.99
N LEU A 48 -12.64 3.50 2.89
CA LEU A 48 -13.25 4.00 4.12
C LEU A 48 -12.22 4.63 5.05
N LEU A 49 -11.06 3.99 5.23
CA LEU A 49 -9.97 4.50 6.04
C LEU A 49 -9.45 5.84 5.50
N SER A 50 -9.32 5.97 4.19
CA SER A 50 -8.90 7.22 3.53
C SER A 50 -9.96 8.32 3.66
N ALA A 51 -11.24 7.98 3.56
CA ALA A 51 -12.34 8.92 3.72
C ALA A 51 -12.46 9.45 5.15
N ALA A 52 -12.08 8.65 6.15
CA ALA A 52 -12.10 9.05 7.55
C ALA A 52 -11.12 10.20 7.85
N SER A 53 -10.03 10.34 7.09
CA SER A 53 -8.99 11.35 7.34
C SER A 53 -9.45 12.80 7.16
N PRO A 54 -10.20 13.18 6.11
CA PRO A 54 -10.80 14.51 6.05
C PRO A 54 -11.94 14.71 7.06
N LEU A 55 -12.70 13.65 7.35
CA LEU A 55 -13.81 13.73 8.30
C LEU A 55 -13.32 13.94 9.74
N SER A 56 -12.10 13.52 10.08
CA SER A 56 -11.56 13.72 11.42
C SER A 56 -11.33 15.19 11.77
N VAL A 57 -11.25 16.09 10.78
CA VAL A 57 -11.15 17.54 11.00
C VAL A 57 -12.44 18.12 11.59
N LEU A 58 -13.59 17.48 11.33
CA LEU A 58 -14.89 17.89 11.88
C LEU A 58 -15.06 17.50 13.36
N LEU A 59 -14.13 16.72 13.93
CA LEU A 59 -14.15 16.42 15.36
C LEU A 59 -13.58 17.59 16.18
N PRO A 60 -14.10 17.79 17.41
CA PRO A 60 -13.53 18.77 18.33
C PRO A 60 -12.07 18.45 18.64
N GLN A 61 -11.24 19.49 18.69
CA GLN A 61 -9.82 19.37 19.04
C GLN A 61 -9.65 19.17 20.56
N PRO A 62 -8.70 18.33 21.01
CA PRO A 62 -7.60 17.69 20.25
C PRO A 62 -7.94 16.32 19.66
N ALA A 63 -9.15 15.79 19.89
CA ALA A 63 -9.53 14.44 19.46
C ALA A 63 -9.41 14.26 17.93
N GLY A 64 -9.82 15.27 17.16
CA GLY A 64 -9.67 15.27 15.70
C GLY A 64 -8.22 15.09 15.24
N ALA A 65 -7.26 15.82 15.84
CA ALA A 65 -5.84 15.68 15.50
C ALA A 65 -5.29 14.28 15.79
N VAL A 66 -5.63 13.69 16.95
CA VAL A 66 -5.22 12.33 17.31
C VAL A 66 -5.75 11.31 16.31
N VAL A 67 -7.03 11.42 15.94
CA VAL A 67 -7.66 10.53 14.94
C VAL A 67 -7.01 10.71 13.57
N SER A 68 -6.72 11.94 13.14
CA SER A 68 -6.02 12.19 11.88
C SER A 68 -4.66 11.51 11.84
N VAL A 69 -3.85 11.63 12.90
CA VAL A 69 -2.53 11.00 12.97
C VAL A 69 -2.65 9.47 12.96
N ALA A 70 -3.60 8.91 13.72
CA ALA A 70 -3.83 7.47 13.75
C ALA A 70 -4.27 6.92 12.39
N LEU A 71 -5.12 7.65 11.65
CA LEU A 71 -5.57 7.29 10.32
C LEU A 71 -4.44 7.35 9.30
N VAL A 72 -3.65 8.42 9.29
CA VAL A 72 -2.48 8.54 8.40
C VAL A 72 -1.49 7.41 8.68
N ALA A 73 -1.18 7.15 9.96
CA ALA A 73 -0.32 6.03 10.35
C ALA A 73 -0.90 4.69 9.88
N GLY A 74 -2.21 4.47 10.06
CA GLY A 74 -2.92 3.28 9.61
C GLY A 74 -2.84 3.08 8.10
N ILE A 75 -3.01 4.14 7.30
CA ILE A 75 -2.87 4.10 5.84
C ILE A 75 -1.44 3.76 5.45
N VAL A 76 -0.44 4.39 6.06
CA VAL A 76 0.98 4.12 5.80
C VAL A 76 1.35 2.67 6.14
N VAL A 77 0.90 2.18 7.29
CA VAL A 77 1.10 0.79 7.72
C VAL A 77 0.40 -0.17 6.76
N ALA A 78 -0.85 0.08 6.42
CA ALA A 78 -1.60 -0.75 5.47
C ALA A 78 -0.94 -0.78 4.09
N MET A 79 -0.41 0.35 3.63
CA MET A 79 0.35 0.45 2.39
C MET A 79 1.65 -0.35 2.47
N ARG A 80 2.39 -0.28 3.58
CA ARG A 80 3.61 -1.09 3.78
C ARG A 80 3.31 -2.58 3.85
N VAL A 81 2.33 -2.98 4.66
CA VAL A 81 1.90 -4.38 4.75
C VAL A 81 1.46 -4.91 3.38
N PHE A 82 0.81 -4.08 2.57
CA PHE A 82 0.46 -4.45 1.20
C PHE A 82 1.68 -4.63 0.30
N LEU A 83 2.62 -3.66 0.31
CA LEU A 83 3.88 -3.76 -0.43
C LEU A 83 4.66 -5.02 -0.04
N ASP A 84 4.79 -5.28 1.26
CA ASP A 84 5.51 -6.43 1.81
C ASP A 84 4.81 -7.76 1.45
N ARG A 85 3.49 -7.86 1.65
CA ARG A 85 2.71 -9.09 1.38
C ARG A 85 2.53 -9.39 -0.09
N SER A 86 2.56 -8.38 -0.96
CA SER A 86 2.44 -8.60 -2.39
C SER A 86 3.65 -9.34 -2.98
N GLY A 87 4.76 -9.48 -2.23
CA GLY A 87 6.02 -10.04 -2.75
C GLY A 87 6.55 -9.24 -3.95
N ILE A 88 5.99 -8.05 -4.16
CA ILE A 88 6.45 -7.05 -5.09
C ILE A 88 7.58 -6.38 -4.30
N VAL A 89 8.78 -6.97 -4.36
CA VAL A 89 9.95 -6.11 -4.53
C VAL A 89 9.57 -5.28 -5.74
N SER A 90 9.16 -4.04 -5.50
CA SER A 90 8.73 -3.13 -6.54
C SER A 90 9.95 -2.87 -7.41
N ARG A 91 10.20 -3.77 -8.36
CA ARG A 91 10.52 -3.38 -9.73
C ARG A 91 9.27 -2.69 -10.26
N GLY A 92 8.90 -1.60 -9.59
CA GLY A 92 7.72 -0.83 -9.91
C GLY A 92 7.93 -0.41 -11.33
N ASP A 93 7.03 -0.84 -12.19
CA ASP A 93 6.90 -0.21 -13.49
C ASP A 93 6.89 1.29 -13.21
N ARG A 94 7.79 2.06 -13.84
CA ARG A 94 7.98 3.49 -13.58
C ARG A 94 6.65 4.22 -13.62
N ARG A 95 5.73 3.74 -14.46
CA ARG A 95 4.34 4.17 -14.56
C ARG A 95 3.55 4.01 -13.25
N GLN A 96 3.66 2.89 -12.55
CA GLN A 96 2.95 2.65 -11.29
C GLN A 96 3.43 3.60 -10.19
N VAL A 97 4.75 3.80 -10.07
CA VAL A 97 5.32 4.76 -9.11
C VAL A 97 4.82 6.17 -9.41
N VAL A 98 4.88 6.60 -10.68
CA VAL A 98 4.39 7.92 -11.10
C VAL A 98 2.89 8.07 -10.81
N VAL A 99 2.06 7.08 -11.11
CA VAL A 99 0.61 7.13 -10.83
C VAL A 99 0.34 7.24 -9.32
N MET A 100 1.05 6.48 -8.49
CA MET A 100 0.88 6.56 -7.02
C MET A 100 1.36 7.91 -6.48
N SER A 101 2.48 8.45 -6.96
CA SER A 101 2.96 9.77 -6.58
C SER A 101 2.01 10.89 -6.99
N LEU A 102 1.46 10.83 -8.21
CA LEU A 102 0.47 11.80 -8.67
C LEU A 102 -0.84 11.71 -7.87
N ALA A 103 -1.30 10.49 -7.56
CA ALA A 103 -2.46 10.29 -6.69
C ALA A 103 -2.22 10.88 -5.29
N ALA A 104 -1.07 10.63 -4.69
CA ALA A 104 -0.72 11.18 -3.38
C ALA A 104 -0.69 12.72 -3.41
N LEU A 105 -0.05 13.33 -4.42
CA LEU A 105 -0.03 14.78 -4.59
C LEU A 105 -1.43 15.36 -4.79
N PHE A 106 -2.26 14.69 -5.58
CA PHE A 106 -3.66 15.09 -5.79
C PHE A 106 -4.45 15.07 -4.48
N LEU A 107 -4.34 14.01 -3.66
CA LEU A 107 -5.03 13.93 -2.39
C LEU A 107 -4.55 14.98 -1.38
N VAL A 108 -3.24 15.27 -1.34
CA VAL A 108 -2.69 16.36 -0.52
C VAL A 108 -3.21 17.72 -1.00
N GLY A 109 -3.23 17.96 -2.31
CA GLY A 109 -3.77 19.19 -2.89
C GLY A 109 -5.26 19.37 -2.60
N LEU A 110 -6.02 18.28 -2.63
CA LEU A 110 -7.44 18.27 -2.27
C LEU A 110 -7.65 18.66 -0.79
N MET A 111 -6.85 18.11 0.13
CA MET A 111 -6.87 18.51 1.56
C MET A 111 -6.55 19.99 1.72
N ALA A 112 -5.50 20.49 1.06
CA ALA A 112 -5.13 21.90 1.12
C ALA A 112 -6.25 22.81 0.59
N GLY A 113 -6.92 22.41 -0.50
CA GLY A 113 -8.07 23.13 -1.05
C GLY A 113 -9.25 23.19 -0.08
N ALA A 114 -9.56 22.08 0.60
CA ALA A 114 -10.60 22.04 1.63
C ALA A 114 -10.27 22.94 2.82
N THR A 115 -9.01 22.95 3.29
CA THR A 115 -8.57 23.87 4.34
C THR A 115 -8.76 25.33 3.93
N VAL A 116 -8.43 25.69 2.68
CA VAL A 116 -8.62 27.06 2.19
C VAL A 116 -10.10 27.42 2.13
N LEU A 117 -10.96 26.51 1.64
CA LEU A 117 -12.41 26.69 1.60
C LEU A 117 -13.01 26.95 2.99
N ASP A 118 -12.58 26.15 3.96
CA ASP A 118 -13.02 26.25 5.34
C ASP A 118 -12.52 27.55 6.00
N VAL A 119 -11.21 27.78 6.01
CA VAL A 119 -10.60 28.92 6.72
C VAL A 119 -10.93 30.27 6.08
N ARG A 120 -11.05 30.35 4.74
CA ARG A 120 -11.28 31.62 4.04
C ARG A 120 -12.76 31.93 3.81
N TYR A 121 -13.59 30.91 3.63
CA TYR A 121 -14.97 31.09 3.22
C TYR A 121 -15.99 30.44 4.18
N GLY A 122 -15.53 29.75 5.23
CA GLY A 122 -16.40 29.04 6.18
C GLY A 122 -17.15 27.85 5.56
N LEU A 123 -16.65 27.31 4.44
CA LEU A 123 -17.33 26.27 3.68
C LEU A 123 -16.90 24.87 4.13
N GLU A 124 -17.40 24.46 5.30
CA GLU A 124 -17.09 23.17 5.93
C GLU A 124 -17.49 21.95 5.08
N TRP A 125 -18.47 22.10 4.17
CA TRP A 125 -18.87 21.02 3.26
C TRP A 125 -17.72 20.56 2.34
N GLY A 126 -16.69 21.39 2.15
CA GLY A 126 -15.47 21.04 1.43
C GLY A 126 -14.77 19.81 1.99
N TRP A 127 -14.86 19.57 3.30
CA TRP A 127 -14.34 18.36 3.95
C TRP A 127 -15.12 17.10 3.55
N GLY A 128 -16.46 17.20 3.45
CA GLY A 128 -17.32 16.10 3.00
C GLY A 128 -17.05 15.71 1.54
N VAL A 129 -16.91 16.70 0.65
CA VAL A 129 -16.53 16.45 -0.75
C VAL A 129 -15.13 15.83 -0.85
N SER A 130 -14.19 16.31 -0.03
CA SER A 130 -12.85 15.75 0.01
C SER A 130 -12.81 14.30 0.50
N ALA A 131 -13.68 13.93 1.44
CA ALA A 131 -13.86 12.57 1.91
C ALA A 131 -14.37 11.64 0.81
N ALA A 132 -15.40 12.06 0.08
CA ALA A 132 -15.96 11.29 -1.03
C ALA A 132 -14.92 11.05 -2.13
N VAL A 133 -14.19 12.09 -2.53
CA VAL A 133 -13.16 11.98 -3.57
C VAL A 133 -12.00 11.10 -3.11
N ASN A 134 -11.56 11.20 -1.85
CA ASN A 134 -10.54 10.29 -1.28
C ASN A 134 -10.99 8.82 -1.38
N ALA A 135 -12.23 8.52 -0.98
CA ALA A 135 -12.78 7.18 -1.04
C ALA A 135 -12.73 6.61 -2.46
N VAL A 136 -13.20 7.39 -3.44
CA VAL A 136 -13.26 6.98 -4.85
C VAL A 136 -11.85 6.76 -5.42
N VAL A 137 -10.93 7.70 -5.19
CA VAL A 137 -9.54 7.59 -5.69
C VAL A 137 -8.86 6.35 -5.11
N MET A 138 -8.94 6.13 -3.80
CA MET A 138 -8.28 4.99 -3.15
C MET A 138 -8.91 3.66 -3.53
N PHE A 139 -10.25 3.60 -3.64
CA PHE A 139 -10.93 2.42 -4.15
C PHE A 139 -10.46 2.08 -5.57
N THR A 140 -10.44 3.07 -6.47
CA THR A 140 -10.07 2.89 -7.88
C THR A 140 -8.59 2.54 -8.04
N LEU A 141 -7.70 3.19 -7.27
CA LEU A 141 -6.27 2.90 -7.27
C LEU A 141 -6.00 1.48 -6.78
N THR A 142 -6.69 1.04 -5.73
CA THR A 142 -6.56 -0.32 -5.21
C THR A 142 -7.05 -1.35 -6.23
N LEU A 143 -8.14 -1.07 -6.95
CA LEU A 143 -8.60 -1.92 -8.05
C LEU A 143 -7.65 -1.90 -9.26
N TYR A 144 -7.04 -0.75 -9.58
CA TYR A 144 -6.04 -0.63 -10.65
C TYR A 144 -4.81 -1.47 -10.35
N CYS A 145 -4.28 -1.38 -9.12
CA CYS A 145 -3.16 -2.20 -8.66
C CYS A 145 -3.50 -3.69 -8.54
N ARG A 146 -4.80 -4.04 -8.43
CA ARG A 146 -5.28 -5.43 -8.45
C ARG A 146 -5.31 -6.05 -9.84
N ARG A 147 -5.32 -5.25 -10.92
CA ARG A 147 -5.29 -5.82 -12.27
C ARG A 147 -3.94 -6.50 -12.50
N PRO A 148 -3.92 -7.81 -12.80
CA PRO A 148 -2.67 -8.47 -13.16
C PRO A 148 -2.08 -7.74 -14.37
N SER A 149 -0.80 -7.37 -14.30
CA SER A 149 -0.05 -6.93 -15.47
C SER A 149 -0.13 -8.05 -16.51
N ARG A 150 -1.08 -7.94 -17.44
CA ARG A 150 -1.05 -8.67 -18.72
C ARG A 150 0.21 -8.20 -19.43
N LYS A 151 1.33 -8.86 -19.14
CA LYS A 151 2.41 -8.93 -20.12
C LYS A 151 1.88 -9.83 -21.22
N SER A 152 1.71 -9.24 -22.40
CA SER A 152 1.50 -9.97 -23.65
C SER A 152 2.46 -11.15 -23.71
N ALA A 153 1.87 -12.32 -23.95
CA ALA A 153 2.58 -13.44 -24.56
C ALA A 153 3.17 -13.03 -25.91
#